data_AF-Q23142-F1
#
_entry.id   AF-Q23142-F1
#
_cell.length_a   1.000
_cell.length_b   1.000
_cell.length_c   1.000
_cell.angle_alpha   90.00
_cell.angle_beta   90.00
_cell.angle_gamma   90.00
#
_symmetry.space_group_name_H-M   'P 1'
#
loop_
_entity.id
_entity.type
_entity.pdbx_description
1 polymer ?
#
loop_
_entity_poly.entity_id
_entity_poly.type
_entity_poly.pdbx_seq_one_letter_code
_entity_poly.pdbx_strand_id
1 'polypeptide(L)'
;MAKDSTKSTDESPIPQGGFYGLADHPNHGLIASILKRKRRKIKMTEDVKKMCGKVEAYKTCSDKLHQALLFMLVESPEISKDLVTHFKTEPNYRYAGKYLKTYEAIANKGRDKTKYESLEPAISTLSLLDAERESRVRKQLDNLKPLTKFIGEDYWEYARLRRVYWDGLEAYDDALTQQSKDRTEEAERITVNAQNWRNDCRQKLMDFIKNGIFDQRPKHCDAILKFRDEAILSHRAMSDPQQSAEALKTAVKPLK
;
A
#
# COMPACT_ATOMS: atom_id res chain seq x y z
N MET A 1 11.93 6.70 -29.48
CA MET A 1 10.87 7.44 -28.77
C MET A 1 9.61 6.57 -28.75
N ALA A 2 9.48 5.71 -27.73
CA ALA A 2 8.31 4.84 -27.61
C ALA A 2 7.16 5.63 -26.96
N LYS A 3 6.01 5.66 -27.63
CA LYS A 3 4.76 6.22 -27.10
C LYS A 3 4.17 5.20 -26.12
N ASP A 4 4.11 5.56 -24.84
CA ASP A 4 3.30 4.85 -23.86
C ASP A 4 1.82 4.91 -24.27
N SER A 5 1.28 3.74 -24.63
CA SER A 5 -0.13 3.56 -24.99
C SER A 5 -0.96 3.38 -23.73
N THR A 6 -1.68 4.43 -23.33
CA THR A 6 -2.68 4.44 -22.24
C THR A 6 -4.01 3.83 -22.68
N LYS A 7 -4.01 2.59 -23.19
CA LYS A 7 -5.26 1.82 -23.35
C LYS A 7 -5.59 1.07 -22.05
N SER A 8 -6.13 1.81 -21.09
CA SER A 8 -6.93 1.26 -19.97
C SER A 8 -8.40 1.63 -20.20
N THR A 9 -9.01 1.01 -21.20
CA THR A 9 -10.46 0.97 -21.39
C THR A 9 -10.78 -0.42 -21.89
N ASP A 10 -10.82 -1.40 -20.98
CA ASP A 10 -11.42 -2.68 -21.32
C ASP A 10 -12.43 -3.06 -20.23
N GLU A 11 -13.70 -3.08 -20.65
CA GLU A 11 -14.84 -3.66 -19.95
C GLU A 11 -14.62 -5.17 -19.91
N SER A 12 -13.69 -5.61 -19.06
CA SER A 12 -13.37 -7.02 -18.85
C SER A 12 -13.12 -7.28 -17.37
N PRO A 13 -13.53 -8.45 -16.82
CA PRO A 13 -13.32 -8.77 -15.42
C PRO A 13 -11.86 -9.19 -15.20
N ILE A 14 -10.95 -8.21 -15.10
CA ILE A 14 -9.50 -8.36 -14.82
C ILE A 14 -8.75 -9.15 -15.93
N PRO A 15 -7.57 -8.70 -16.40
CA PRO A 15 -6.77 -9.52 -17.31
C PRO A 15 -6.29 -10.77 -16.58
N GLN A 16 -6.65 -11.95 -17.10
CA GLN A 16 -5.91 -13.18 -16.84
C GLN A 16 -4.51 -13.01 -17.46
N GLY A 17 -3.59 -12.44 -16.68
CA GLY A 17 -2.17 -12.70 -16.87
C GLY A 17 -1.97 -14.21 -16.73
N GLY A 18 -1.40 -14.83 -17.76
CA GLY A 18 -1.19 -16.28 -17.85
C GLY A 18 -0.54 -16.83 -16.59
N PHE A 19 -1.34 -17.58 -15.83
CA PHE A 19 -0.88 -18.43 -14.76
C PHE A 19 -0.32 -19.72 -15.39
N TYR A 20 0.86 -20.12 -14.94
CA TYR A 20 1.64 -21.25 -15.44
C TYR A 20 0.81 -22.55 -15.64
N GLY A 21 0.98 -23.22 -16.78
CA GLY A 21 0.88 -24.68 -16.86
C GLY A 21 -0.46 -25.33 -17.27
N LEU A 22 -1.45 -24.59 -17.79
CA LEU A 22 -2.77 -25.15 -18.15
C LEU A 22 -2.95 -25.55 -19.63
N ALA A 23 -1.94 -25.39 -20.48
CA ALA A 23 -2.06 -25.66 -21.91
C ALA A 23 -2.16 -27.16 -22.27
N ASP A 24 -1.68 -28.06 -21.40
CA ASP A 24 -1.54 -29.49 -21.73
C ASP A 24 -2.49 -30.43 -20.94
N HIS A 25 -3.58 -29.92 -20.36
CA HIS A 25 -4.52 -30.77 -19.62
C HIS A 25 -5.48 -31.51 -20.58
N PRO A 26 -5.73 -32.83 -20.43
CA PRO A 26 -6.64 -33.63 -21.29
C PRO A 26 -8.13 -33.19 -21.26
N ASN A 27 -8.47 -32.13 -20.50
CA ASN A 27 -9.80 -31.53 -20.44
C ASN A 27 -9.89 -30.21 -21.24
N HIS A 28 -8.86 -29.83 -22.00
CA HIS A 28 -8.84 -28.60 -22.78
C HIS A 28 -10.00 -28.52 -23.80
N GLY A 29 -10.51 -29.68 -24.26
CA GLY A 29 -11.69 -29.79 -25.12
C GLY A 29 -13.04 -29.56 -24.41
N LEU A 30 -13.15 -29.85 -23.11
CA LEU A 30 -14.34 -29.53 -22.30
C LEU A 30 -14.38 -28.03 -21.95
N ILE A 31 -13.21 -27.42 -21.77
CA ILE A 31 -13.08 -25.97 -21.51
C ILE A 31 -13.42 -25.14 -22.76
N ALA A 32 -13.27 -25.70 -23.97
CA ALA A 32 -13.72 -25.05 -25.21
C ALA A 32 -15.25 -24.83 -25.27
N SER A 33 -16.04 -25.62 -24.53
CA SER A 33 -17.49 -25.38 -24.40
C SER A 33 -17.82 -24.19 -23.48
N ILE A 34 -16.95 -23.90 -22.51
CA ILE A 34 -17.01 -22.69 -21.65
C ILE A 34 -16.59 -21.45 -22.44
N LEU A 35 -15.70 -21.60 -23.43
CA LEU A 35 -15.24 -20.56 -24.36
C LEU A 35 -16.30 -20.08 -25.37
N LYS A 36 -17.53 -20.64 -25.34
CA LYS A 36 -18.71 -20.09 -26.02
C LYS A 36 -19.64 -19.29 -25.12
N ARG A 37 -19.25 -18.92 -23.88
CA ARG A 37 -19.78 -17.68 -23.30
C ARG A 37 -19.29 -16.56 -24.21
N LYS A 38 -20.10 -16.21 -25.23
CA LYS A 38 -20.02 -14.93 -25.97
C LYS A 38 -19.53 -13.90 -24.96
N ARG A 39 -18.47 -13.15 -25.26
CA ARG A 39 -18.14 -11.93 -24.51
C ARG A 39 -19.40 -11.06 -24.53
N ARG A 40 -20.29 -11.26 -23.56
CA ARG A 40 -21.54 -10.51 -23.45
C ARG A 40 -21.09 -9.13 -23.04
N LYS A 41 -21.52 -8.12 -23.81
CA LYS A 41 -21.19 -6.72 -23.54
C LYS A 41 -22.07 -6.24 -22.39
N ILE A 42 -21.85 -6.82 -21.21
CA ILE A 42 -22.50 -6.42 -19.98
C ILE A 42 -21.93 -5.06 -19.62
N LYS A 43 -22.78 -4.04 -19.65
CA LYS A 43 -22.40 -2.67 -19.33
C LYS A 43 -22.80 -2.35 -17.91
N MET A 44 -21.84 -1.85 -17.14
CA MET A 44 -22.14 -1.19 -15.87
C MET A 44 -22.95 0.08 -16.13
N THR A 45 -23.81 0.45 -15.19
CA THR A 45 -24.48 1.75 -15.22
C THR A 45 -23.46 2.88 -15.09
N GLU A 46 -23.70 4.00 -15.78
CA GLU A 46 -22.72 5.10 -15.89
C GLU A 46 -22.35 5.71 -14.53
N ASP A 47 -23.28 5.75 -13.59
CA ASP A 47 -23.04 6.22 -12.23
C ASP A 47 -22.02 5.35 -11.49
N VAL A 48 -22.18 4.02 -11.57
CA VAL A 48 -21.26 3.06 -10.94
C VAL A 48 -19.90 3.11 -11.64
N LYS A 49 -19.89 3.14 -12.98
CA LYS A 49 -18.66 3.26 -13.77
C LYS A 49 -17.86 4.51 -13.38
N LYS A 50 -18.54 5.65 -13.26
CA LYS A 50 -17.93 6.92 -12.82
C LYS A 50 -17.37 6.84 -11.40
N MET A 51 -18.10 6.22 -10.47
CA MET A 51 -17.65 6.06 -9.09
C MET A 51 -16.45 5.11 -8.98
N CYS A 52 -16.49 3.96 -9.64
CA CYS A 52 -15.34 3.05 -9.74
C CYS A 52 -14.11 3.77 -10.32
N GLY A 53 -14.29 4.54 -11.40
CA GLY A 53 -13.19 5.32 -11.99
C GLY A 53 -12.54 6.30 -11.02
N LYS A 54 -13.33 6.95 -10.15
CA LYS A 54 -12.80 7.80 -9.07
C LYS A 54 -12.00 7.01 -8.04
N VAL A 55 -12.45 5.80 -7.69
CA VAL A 55 -11.73 4.92 -6.74
C VAL A 55 -10.39 4.47 -7.33
N GLU A 56 -10.34 4.05 -8.60
CA GLU A 56 -9.08 3.63 -9.24
C GLU A 56 -8.08 4.78 -9.33
N ALA A 57 -8.54 5.98 -9.68
CA ALA A 57 -7.71 7.18 -9.70
C ALA A 57 -7.18 7.49 -8.28
N TYR A 58 -8.06 7.44 -7.28
CA TYR A 58 -7.71 7.69 -5.89
C TYR A 58 -6.70 6.67 -5.35
N LYS A 59 -6.89 5.38 -5.64
CA LYS A 59 -5.94 4.31 -5.32
C LYS A 59 -4.58 4.57 -5.96
N THR A 60 -4.55 4.91 -7.25
CA THR A 60 -3.28 5.14 -7.96
C THR A 60 -2.50 6.29 -7.35
N CYS A 61 -3.17 7.38 -7.00
CA CYS A 61 -2.52 8.50 -6.31
C CYS A 61 -2.05 8.13 -4.90
N SER A 62 -2.91 7.46 -4.13
CA SER A 62 -2.62 7.07 -2.75
C SER A 62 -1.46 6.08 -2.66
N ASP A 63 -1.41 5.09 -3.55
CA ASP A 63 -0.36 4.07 -3.60
C ASP A 63 1.00 4.68 -3.97
N LYS A 64 1.04 5.53 -5.01
CA LYS A 64 2.28 6.24 -5.38
C LYS A 64 2.78 7.15 -4.25
N LEU A 65 1.87 7.86 -3.59
CA LEU A 65 2.22 8.71 -2.46
C LEU A 65 2.74 7.87 -1.29
N HIS A 66 2.05 6.78 -0.94
CA HIS A 66 2.47 5.87 0.12
C HIS A 66 3.87 5.31 -0.15
N GLN A 67 4.13 4.79 -1.36
CA GLN A 67 5.44 4.29 -1.75
C GLN A 67 6.53 5.37 -1.67
N ALA A 68 6.24 6.60 -2.10
CA ALA A 68 7.17 7.71 -1.99
C ALA A 68 7.50 8.07 -0.54
N LEU A 69 6.50 8.07 0.35
CA LEU A 69 6.68 8.33 1.77
C LEU A 69 7.49 7.23 2.46
N LEU A 70 7.24 5.95 2.14
CA LEU A 70 8.05 4.85 2.65
C LEU A 70 9.49 4.92 2.17
N PHE A 71 9.70 5.26 0.89
CA PHE A 71 11.03 5.47 0.35
C PHE A 71 11.75 6.62 1.06
N MET A 72 11.07 7.72 1.36
CA MET A 72 11.65 8.86 2.10
C MET A 72 12.11 8.49 3.51
N LEU A 73 11.48 7.51 4.17
CA LEU A 73 11.85 7.08 5.52
C LEU A 73 13.20 6.39 5.58
N VAL A 74 13.52 5.58 4.58
CA VAL A 74 14.62 4.61 4.65
C VAL A 74 15.58 4.73 3.48
N GLU A 75 15.27 5.47 2.41
CA GLU A 75 16.11 5.76 1.24
C GLU A 75 16.67 4.55 0.47
N SER A 76 16.41 3.33 0.94
CA SER A 76 16.68 2.07 0.26
C SER A 76 15.41 1.55 -0.43
N PRO A 77 15.42 1.32 -1.77
CA PRO A 77 14.28 0.74 -2.49
C PRO A 77 13.89 -0.68 -2.06
N GLU A 78 14.84 -1.42 -1.48
CA GLU A 78 14.63 -2.79 -1.01
C GLU A 78 13.91 -2.78 0.32
N ILE A 79 14.42 -1.97 1.27
CA ILE A 79 13.81 -1.86 2.60
C ILE A 79 12.46 -1.12 2.52
N SER A 80 12.33 -0.13 1.62
CA SER A 80 11.10 0.66 1.43
C SER A 80 9.86 -0.21 1.18
N LYS A 81 10.03 -1.29 0.41
CA LYS A 81 8.95 -2.22 0.05
C LYS A 81 8.51 -3.09 1.22
N ASP A 82 9.46 -3.50 2.05
CA ASP A 82 9.21 -4.41 3.17
C ASP A 82 8.69 -3.67 4.42
N LEU A 83 8.85 -2.36 4.54
CA LEU A 83 8.40 -1.60 5.72
C LEU A 83 6.90 -1.72 6.02
N VAL A 84 6.09 -2.06 5.01
CA VAL A 84 4.66 -2.28 5.19
C VAL A 84 4.39 -3.50 6.09
N THR A 85 5.24 -4.52 6.02
CA THR A 85 5.08 -5.80 6.73
C THR A 85 6.10 -5.98 7.85
N HIS A 86 7.32 -5.47 7.68
CA HIS A 86 8.45 -5.66 8.57
C HIS A 86 9.16 -4.35 8.82
N PHE A 87 9.12 -3.89 10.08
CA PHE A 87 9.88 -2.72 10.50
C PHE A 87 11.38 -2.98 10.34
N LYS A 88 12.04 -2.15 9.55
CA LYS A 88 13.49 -2.17 9.36
C LYS A 88 13.99 -0.76 9.02
N THR A 89 15.08 -0.35 9.65
CA THR A 89 15.80 0.89 9.36
C THR A 89 17.12 0.59 8.66
N GLU A 90 17.68 1.61 8.00
CA GLU A 90 19.05 1.51 7.50
C GLU A 90 20.04 1.47 8.66
N PRO A 91 20.98 0.51 8.66
CA PRO A 91 21.97 0.36 9.73
C PRO A 91 23.13 1.37 9.66
N ASN A 92 22.99 2.45 8.89
CA ASN A 92 24.11 3.34 8.53
C ASN A 92 24.73 4.02 9.75
N TYR A 93 23.92 4.58 10.66
CA TYR A 93 24.43 5.20 11.90
C TYR A 93 25.10 4.18 12.81
N ARG A 94 24.49 3.00 12.96
CA ARG A 94 25.06 1.87 13.70
C ARG A 94 26.41 1.41 13.14
N TYR A 95 26.53 1.29 11.83
CA TYR A 95 27.76 0.88 11.16
C TYR A 95 28.84 1.95 11.26
N ALA A 96 28.49 3.23 11.10
CA ALA A 96 29.40 4.34 11.31
C ALA A 96 29.93 4.36 12.76
N GLY A 97 29.06 4.19 13.76
CA GLY A 97 29.47 4.13 15.17
C GLY A 97 30.40 2.95 15.47
N LYS A 98 30.08 1.75 14.94
CA LYS A 98 30.95 0.57 15.06
C LYS A 98 32.31 0.76 14.37
N TYR A 99 32.31 1.41 13.20
CA TYR A 99 33.54 1.70 12.48
C TYR A 99 34.45 2.63 13.27
N LEU A 100 33.93 3.75 13.78
CA LEU A 100 34.70 4.69 14.62
C LEU A 100 35.25 4.02 15.88
N LYS A 101 34.45 3.16 16.53
CA LYS A 101 34.89 2.39 17.69
C LYS A 101 36.04 1.44 17.37
N THR A 102 35.99 0.80 16.21
CA THR A 102 37.06 -0.10 15.74
C THR A 102 38.32 0.68 15.39
N TYR A 103 38.16 1.83 14.72
CA TYR A 103 39.27 2.71 14.37
C TYR A 103 39.99 3.25 15.61
N GLU A 104 39.26 3.75 16.61
CA GLU A 104 39.82 4.24 17.87
C GLU A 104 40.62 3.14 18.60
N ALA A 105 40.10 1.90 18.63
CA ALA A 105 40.77 0.77 19.24
C ALA A 105 42.08 0.38 18.52
N ILE A 106 42.14 0.54 17.20
CA ILE A 106 43.35 0.29 16.40
C ILE A 106 44.36 1.43 16.57
N ALA A 107 43.89 2.69 16.48
CA ALA A 107 44.73 3.88 16.64
C ALA A 107 45.42 3.91 18.00
N ASN A 108 44.71 3.57 19.08
CA ASN A 108 45.26 3.51 20.44
C ASN A 108 46.22 2.32 20.68
N LYS A 109 46.23 1.31 19.80
CA LYS A 109 47.19 0.19 19.85
C LYS A 109 48.42 0.39 18.95
N GLY A 110 48.40 1.41 18.09
CA GLY A 110 49.45 1.68 17.12
C GLY A 110 50.77 2.13 17.76
N ARG A 111 51.89 1.95 17.03
CA ARG A 111 53.23 2.40 17.45
C ARG A 111 53.41 3.93 17.43
N ASP A 112 52.46 4.65 16.82
CA ASP A 112 52.52 6.10 16.73
C ASP A 112 52.19 6.73 18.08
N LYS A 113 53.12 7.54 18.61
CA LYS A 113 52.99 8.24 19.90
C LYS A 113 52.03 9.45 19.84
N THR A 114 51.32 9.63 18.73
CA THR A 114 50.37 10.71 18.53
C THR A 114 49.15 10.46 19.42
N LYS A 115 48.91 11.36 20.39
CA LYS A 115 47.67 11.36 21.17
C LYS A 115 46.52 11.77 20.25
N TYR A 116 45.64 10.83 19.94
CA TYR A 116 44.38 11.11 19.27
C TYR A 116 43.35 11.57 20.30
N GLU A 117 42.54 12.57 19.93
CA GLU A 117 41.35 12.91 20.70
C GLU A 117 40.36 11.74 20.63
N SER A 118 39.64 11.50 21.74
CA SER A 118 38.69 10.40 21.78
C SER A 118 37.55 10.63 20.79
N LEU A 119 37.19 9.56 20.08
CA LEU A 119 36.07 9.56 19.15
C LEU A 119 34.75 9.23 19.86
N GLU A 120 34.75 9.00 21.18
CA GLU A 120 33.52 8.68 21.92
C GLU A 120 32.40 9.69 21.70
N PRO A 121 32.62 11.02 21.78
CA PRO A 121 31.53 11.96 21.55
C PRO A 121 30.81 11.74 20.22
N ALA A 122 31.54 11.38 19.16
CA ALA A 122 30.97 11.04 17.87
C ALA A 122 30.29 9.66 17.87
N ILE A 123 30.88 8.63 18.48
CA ILE A 123 30.30 7.27 18.59
C ILE A 123 28.98 7.31 19.35
N SER A 124 28.95 8.00 20.49
CA SER A 124 27.76 8.23 21.31
C SER A 124 26.69 9.00 20.53
N THR A 125 27.07 10.07 19.81
CA THR A 125 26.13 10.82 18.96
C THR A 125 25.53 9.95 17.86
N LEU A 126 26.33 9.14 17.16
CA LEU A 126 25.84 8.23 16.13
C LEU A 126 24.89 7.17 16.70
N SER A 127 25.17 6.66 17.88
CA SER A 127 24.30 5.68 18.56
C SER A 127 22.96 6.30 18.96
N LEU A 128 22.97 7.56 19.41
CA LEU A 128 21.76 8.33 19.69
C LEU A 128 20.95 8.60 18.41
N LEU A 129 21.60 9.00 17.32
CA LEU A 129 20.95 9.22 16.03
C LEU A 129 20.33 7.92 15.47
N ASP A 130 20.98 6.76 15.66
CA ASP A 130 20.42 5.44 15.27
C ASP A 130 19.12 5.15 16.02
N ALA A 131 19.12 5.32 17.35
CA ALA A 131 17.95 5.09 18.20
C ALA A 131 16.81 6.08 17.88
N GLU A 132 17.14 7.35 17.68
CA GLU A 132 16.19 8.39 17.33
C GLU A 132 15.56 8.16 15.96
N ARG A 133 16.36 7.73 14.96
CA ARG A 133 15.85 7.35 13.64
C ARG A 133 14.90 6.17 13.73
N GLU A 134 15.24 5.12 14.50
CA GLU A 134 14.35 3.98 14.70
C GLU A 134 13.01 4.40 15.32
N SER A 135 13.05 5.18 16.40
CA SER A 135 11.84 5.68 17.07
C SER A 135 10.93 6.45 16.12
N ARG A 136 11.52 7.33 15.30
CA ARG A 136 10.77 8.19 14.38
C ARG A 136 10.20 7.45 13.18
N VAL A 137 10.95 6.52 12.59
CA VAL A 137 10.43 5.69 11.52
C VAL A 137 9.22 4.91 12.01
N ARG A 138 9.24 4.35 13.23
CA ARG A 138 8.06 3.68 13.82
C ARG A 138 6.86 4.63 13.91
N LYS A 139 7.07 5.82 14.45
CA LYS A 139 5.99 6.81 14.63
C LYS A 139 5.44 7.31 13.29
N GLN A 140 6.29 7.50 12.29
CA GLN A 140 5.86 7.89 10.95
C GLN A 140 5.10 6.78 10.24
N LEU A 141 5.51 5.51 10.38
CA LEU A 141 4.73 4.37 9.89
C LEU A 141 3.38 4.27 10.60
N ASP A 142 3.33 4.49 11.92
CA ASP A 142 2.09 4.52 12.68
C ASP A 142 1.13 5.61 12.17
N ASN A 143 1.65 6.79 11.82
CA ASN A 143 0.87 7.86 11.22
C ASN A 143 0.32 7.46 9.83
N LEU A 144 1.03 6.64 9.06
CA LEU A 144 0.61 6.19 7.73
C LEU A 144 -0.39 5.03 7.74
N LYS A 145 -0.68 4.42 8.90
CA LYS A 145 -1.63 3.29 9.03
C LYS A 145 -2.96 3.49 8.30
N PRO A 146 -3.63 4.66 8.33
CA PRO A 146 -4.87 4.84 7.57
C PRO A 146 -4.68 4.64 6.06
N LEU A 147 -3.56 5.14 5.51
CA LEU A 147 -3.25 5.00 4.08
C LEU A 147 -2.85 3.55 3.76
N THR A 148 -2.08 2.91 4.64
CA THR A 148 -1.72 1.49 4.51
C THR A 148 -2.96 0.60 4.54
N LYS A 149 -3.91 0.86 5.45
CA LYS A 149 -5.19 0.15 5.53
C LYS A 149 -6.00 0.33 4.25
N PHE A 150 -6.10 1.55 3.73
CA PHE A 150 -6.82 1.80 2.50
C PHE A 150 -6.25 0.97 1.32
N ILE A 151 -4.93 0.94 1.17
CA ILE A 151 -4.25 0.22 0.08
C ILE A 151 -4.34 -1.31 0.27
N GLY A 152 -4.16 -1.78 1.51
CA GLY A 152 -4.05 -3.20 1.85
C GLY A 152 -5.36 -3.91 2.16
N GLU A 153 -6.41 -3.19 2.52
CA GLU A 153 -7.69 -3.76 2.96
C GLU A 153 -8.88 -3.14 2.22
N ASP A 154 -9.14 -1.84 2.41
CA ASP A 154 -10.39 -1.22 1.94
C ASP A 154 -10.51 -1.24 0.41
N TYR A 155 -9.40 -1.08 -0.31
CA TYR A 155 -9.38 -1.21 -1.77
C TYR A 155 -9.74 -2.63 -2.25
N TRP A 156 -9.26 -3.66 -1.55
CA TRP A 156 -9.56 -5.05 -1.91
C TRP A 156 -11.00 -5.42 -1.60
N GLU A 157 -11.58 -4.85 -0.55
CA GLU A 157 -13.01 -4.96 -0.28
C GLU A 157 -13.85 -4.29 -1.37
N TYR A 158 -13.44 -3.11 -1.85
CA TYR A 158 -14.04 -2.49 -3.04
C TYR A 158 -13.92 -3.39 -4.28
N ALA A 159 -12.73 -3.98 -4.54
CA ALA A 159 -12.53 -4.86 -5.69
C ALA A 159 -13.43 -6.11 -5.60
N ARG A 160 -13.60 -6.66 -4.39
CA ARG A 160 -14.52 -7.76 -4.11
C ARG A 160 -15.97 -7.36 -4.37
N LEU A 161 -16.44 -6.23 -3.85
CA LEU A 161 -17.81 -5.74 -4.08
C LEU A 161 -18.07 -5.42 -5.55
N ARG A 162 -17.07 -4.88 -6.26
CA ARG A 162 -17.15 -4.66 -7.72
C ARG A 162 -17.33 -5.96 -8.48
N ARG A 163 -16.65 -7.04 -8.06
CA ARG A 163 -16.84 -8.39 -8.62
C ARG A 163 -18.25 -8.91 -8.35
N VAL A 164 -18.73 -8.82 -7.11
CA VAL A 164 -20.08 -9.26 -6.74
C VAL A 164 -21.17 -8.50 -7.54
N TYR A 165 -20.98 -7.21 -7.79
CA TYR A 165 -21.89 -6.47 -8.66
C TYR A 165 -21.84 -6.93 -10.12
N TRP A 166 -20.65 -7.26 -10.62
CA TRP A 166 -20.50 -7.84 -11.96
C TRP A 166 -21.24 -9.17 -12.10
N ASP A 167 -21.10 -10.06 -11.11
CA ASP A 167 -21.82 -11.34 -11.07
C ASP A 167 -23.35 -11.11 -11.00
N GLY A 168 -23.79 -10.07 -10.29
CA GLY A 168 -25.19 -9.62 -10.29
C GLY A 168 -25.70 -9.14 -11.65
N LEU A 169 -24.85 -8.49 -12.45
CA LEU A 169 -25.19 -8.11 -13.83
C LEU A 169 -25.28 -9.33 -14.75
N GLU A 170 -24.37 -10.31 -14.59
CA GLU A 170 -24.39 -11.57 -15.34
C GLU A 170 -25.67 -12.37 -15.07
N ALA A 171 -26.03 -12.55 -13.80
CA ALA A 171 -27.25 -13.29 -13.44
C ALA A 171 -28.53 -12.61 -13.95
N TYR A 172 -28.57 -11.27 -13.95
CA TYR A 172 -29.71 -10.53 -14.51
C TYR A 172 -29.82 -10.70 -16.03
N ASP A 173 -28.71 -10.64 -16.75
CA ASP A 173 -28.67 -10.87 -18.21
C ASP A 173 -29.06 -12.32 -18.58
N ASP A 174 -28.63 -13.30 -17.78
CA ASP A 174 -29.04 -14.70 -17.91
C ASP A 174 -30.54 -14.88 -17.64
N ALA A 175 -31.08 -14.26 -16.59
CA ALA A 175 -32.51 -14.31 -16.28
C ALA A 175 -33.37 -13.68 -17.39
N LEU A 176 -32.97 -12.52 -17.93
CA LEU A 176 -33.64 -11.90 -19.07
C LEU A 176 -33.61 -12.81 -20.31
N THR A 177 -32.47 -13.45 -20.57
CA THR A 177 -32.35 -14.40 -21.68
C THR A 177 -33.30 -15.58 -21.49
N GLN A 178 -33.43 -16.11 -20.27
CA GLN A 178 -34.33 -17.22 -19.97
C GLN A 178 -35.81 -16.81 -20.07
N GLN A 179 -36.17 -15.66 -19.51
CA GLN A 179 -37.53 -15.11 -19.62
C GLN A 179 -37.95 -14.90 -21.07
N SER A 180 -37.03 -14.46 -21.94
CA SER A 180 -37.32 -14.28 -23.37
C SER A 180 -37.63 -15.60 -24.09
N LYS A 181 -37.06 -16.72 -23.62
CA LYS A 181 -37.23 -18.06 -24.19
C LYS A 181 -38.49 -18.75 -23.68
N ASP A 182 -38.67 -18.80 -22.36
CA ASP A 182 -39.70 -19.65 -21.75
C ASP A 182 -41.04 -18.91 -21.60
N ARG A 183 -41.01 -17.58 -21.37
CA ARG A 183 -42.19 -16.73 -21.14
C ARG A 183 -43.18 -17.28 -20.09
N THR A 184 -42.67 -17.95 -19.08
CA THR A 184 -43.43 -18.49 -17.95
C THR A 184 -43.45 -17.52 -16.77
N GLU A 185 -44.45 -17.65 -15.88
CA GLU A 185 -44.50 -16.91 -14.61
C GLU A 185 -43.25 -17.15 -13.75
N GLU A 186 -42.72 -18.38 -13.77
CA GLU A 186 -41.49 -18.70 -13.02
C GLU A 186 -40.27 -17.96 -13.60
N ALA A 187 -40.16 -17.87 -14.93
CA ALA A 187 -39.08 -17.10 -15.55
C ALA A 187 -39.19 -15.61 -15.25
N GLU A 188 -40.41 -15.06 -15.15
CA GLU A 188 -40.64 -13.69 -14.70
C GLU A 188 -40.21 -13.48 -13.24
N ARG A 189 -40.55 -14.42 -12.33
CA ARG A 189 -40.09 -14.36 -10.93
C ARG A 189 -38.58 -14.41 -10.82
N ILE A 190 -37.90 -15.24 -11.60
CA ILE A 190 -36.44 -15.33 -11.63
C ILE A 190 -35.82 -13.99 -12.10
N THR A 191 -36.37 -13.36 -13.14
CA THR A 191 -35.91 -12.03 -13.59
C THR A 191 -36.07 -10.98 -12.50
N VAL A 192 -37.23 -10.92 -11.83
CA VAL A 192 -37.47 -9.96 -10.74
C VAL A 192 -36.49 -10.17 -9.60
N ASN A 193 -36.25 -11.42 -9.19
CA ASN A 193 -35.27 -11.74 -8.15
C ASN A 193 -33.85 -11.35 -8.55
N ALA A 194 -33.44 -11.62 -9.80
CA ALA A 194 -32.13 -11.24 -10.31
C ALA A 194 -31.97 -9.71 -10.40
N GLN A 195 -33.04 -8.99 -10.75
CA GLN A 195 -33.05 -7.52 -10.76
C GLN A 195 -32.87 -6.95 -9.35
N ASN A 196 -33.58 -7.49 -8.36
CA ASN A 196 -33.45 -7.09 -6.96
C ASN A 196 -32.04 -7.34 -6.45
N TRP A 197 -31.49 -8.54 -6.70
CA TRP A 197 -30.12 -8.87 -6.29
C TRP A 197 -29.08 -7.94 -6.93
N ARG A 198 -29.22 -7.66 -8.24
CA ARG A 198 -28.36 -6.69 -8.95
C ARG A 198 -28.41 -5.31 -8.29
N ASN A 199 -29.61 -4.82 -7.94
CA ASN A 199 -29.80 -3.52 -7.30
C ASN A 199 -29.18 -3.48 -5.89
N ASP A 200 -29.34 -4.55 -5.11
CA ASP A 200 -28.71 -4.67 -3.79
C ASP A 200 -27.19 -4.65 -3.88
N CYS A 201 -26.61 -5.38 -4.84
CA CYS A 201 -25.17 -5.36 -5.10
C CYS A 201 -24.68 -3.98 -5.51
N ARG A 202 -25.42 -3.28 -6.38
CA ARG A 202 -25.12 -1.90 -6.77
C ARG A 202 -25.13 -0.97 -5.56
N GLN A 203 -26.16 -1.06 -4.73
CA GLN A 203 -26.30 -0.19 -3.56
C GLN A 203 -25.17 -0.43 -2.56
N LYS A 204 -24.86 -1.68 -2.22
CA LYS A 204 -23.75 -2.05 -1.33
C LYS A 204 -22.41 -1.52 -1.84
N LEU A 205 -22.13 -1.67 -3.14
CA LEU A 205 -20.92 -1.15 -3.75
C LEU A 205 -20.86 0.38 -3.63
N MET A 206 -21.95 1.07 -3.99
CA MET A 206 -21.99 2.54 -3.97
C MET A 206 -21.88 3.11 -2.56
N ASP A 207 -22.51 2.46 -1.57
CA ASP A 207 -22.43 2.86 -0.17
C ASP A 207 -21.02 2.62 0.40
N PHE A 208 -20.37 1.51 0.04
CA PHE A 208 -18.99 1.27 0.44
C PHE A 208 -18.04 2.29 -0.18
N ILE A 209 -18.20 2.64 -1.46
CA ILE A 209 -17.36 3.67 -2.09
C ILE A 209 -17.52 5.02 -1.38
N LYS A 210 -18.76 5.42 -1.04
CA LYS A 210 -19.01 6.69 -0.34
C LYS A 210 -18.47 6.65 1.09
N ASN A 211 -18.93 5.71 1.90
CA ASN A 211 -18.77 5.71 3.35
C ASN A 211 -17.46 5.01 3.77
N GLY A 212 -17.10 3.94 3.06
CA GLY A 212 -15.90 3.14 3.33
C GLY A 212 -14.62 3.77 2.77
N ILE A 213 -14.70 4.47 1.64
CA ILE A 213 -13.52 5.07 0.99
C ILE A 213 -13.54 6.59 1.06
N PHE A 214 -14.56 7.25 0.50
CA PHE A 214 -14.50 8.70 0.31
C PHE A 214 -14.71 9.52 1.57
N ASP A 215 -15.45 9.01 2.55
CA ASP A 215 -15.60 9.63 3.87
C ASP A 215 -14.34 9.44 4.75
N GLN A 216 -13.45 8.50 4.40
CA GLN A 216 -12.15 8.34 5.08
C GLN A 216 -11.06 9.27 4.54
N ARG A 217 -11.30 9.98 3.42
CA ARG A 217 -10.31 10.91 2.83
C ARG A 217 -9.74 11.94 3.82
N PRO A 218 -10.53 12.56 4.71
CA PRO A 218 -9.98 13.47 5.72
C PRO A 218 -8.96 12.78 6.63
N LYS A 219 -9.17 11.52 7.00
CA LYS A 219 -8.21 10.75 7.81
C LYS A 219 -6.94 10.42 7.03
N HIS A 220 -7.06 10.14 5.73
CA HIS A 220 -5.88 9.93 4.88
C HIS A 220 -5.06 11.21 4.73
N CYS A 221 -5.71 12.37 4.60
CA CYS A 221 -5.03 13.67 4.58
C CYS A 221 -4.35 13.96 5.94
N ASP A 222 -5.06 13.72 7.05
CA ASP A 222 -4.52 13.91 8.40
C ASP A 222 -3.29 13.00 8.66
N ALA A 223 -3.31 11.76 8.18
CA ALA A 223 -2.15 10.85 8.22
C ALA A 223 -0.90 11.46 7.56
N ILE A 224 -1.06 12.07 6.37
CA ILE A 224 0.04 12.71 5.64
C ILE A 224 0.53 13.97 6.36
N LEU A 225 -0.37 14.77 6.93
CA LEU A 225 0.01 15.96 7.69
C LEU A 225 0.78 15.59 8.96
N LYS A 226 0.33 14.58 9.70
CA LYS A 226 1.05 14.05 10.87
C LYS A 226 2.41 13.48 10.50
N PHE A 227 2.52 12.79 9.35
CA PHE A 227 3.81 12.34 8.83
C PHE A 227 4.77 13.51 8.59
N ARG A 228 4.29 14.58 7.94
CA ARG A 228 5.07 15.80 7.68
C ARG A 228 5.52 16.46 8.98
N ASP A 229 4.61 16.63 9.93
CA ASP A 229 4.91 17.31 11.19
C ASP A 229 5.97 16.54 11.99
N GLU A 230 5.88 15.21 11.99
CA GLU A 230 6.90 14.36 12.58
C GLU A 230 8.25 14.47 11.83
N ALA A 231 8.24 14.59 10.50
CA ALA A 231 9.45 14.82 9.71
C ALA A 231 10.10 16.18 10.02
N ILE A 232 9.31 17.20 10.38
CA ILE A 232 9.84 18.52 10.77
C ILE A 232 10.43 18.45 12.17
N LEU A 233 9.71 17.86 13.13
CA LEU A 233 10.21 17.61 14.49
C LEU A 233 11.51 16.78 14.47
N SER A 234 11.53 15.81 13.56
CA SER A 234 12.66 15.31 12.78
C SER A 234 13.99 16.05 12.85
N HIS A 235 14.14 16.80 11.76
CA HIS A 235 15.22 17.68 11.48
C HIS A 235 15.47 18.69 12.59
N ARG A 236 14.43 19.17 13.29
CA ARG A 236 14.63 20.09 14.42
C ARG A 236 15.47 19.47 15.54
N ALA A 237 15.11 18.26 15.99
CA ALA A 237 15.88 17.58 17.04
C ALA A 237 17.31 17.24 16.58
N MET A 238 17.49 16.87 15.30
CA MET A 238 18.82 16.61 14.75
C MET A 238 19.67 17.88 14.59
N SER A 239 19.04 19.04 14.40
CA SER A 239 19.73 20.32 14.19
C SER A 239 20.08 21.05 15.49
N ASP A 240 19.47 20.69 16.62
CA ASP A 240 19.65 21.42 17.87
C ASP A 240 20.94 20.99 18.59
N PRO A 241 21.95 21.87 18.70
CA PRO A 241 23.22 21.56 19.36
C PRO A 241 23.06 21.27 20.86
N GLN A 242 21.97 21.77 21.47
CA GLN A 242 21.74 21.60 22.91
C GLN A 242 21.24 20.20 23.26
N GLN A 243 20.39 19.59 22.43
CA GLN A 243 19.91 18.22 22.67
C GLN A 243 21.01 17.17 22.46
N SER A 244 21.90 17.38 21.49
CA SER A 244 23.07 16.53 21.29
C SER A 244 24.06 16.63 22.46
N ALA A 245 24.26 17.82 23.03
CA ALA A 245 25.11 18.03 24.21
C ALA A 245 24.50 17.49 25.52
N GLU A 246 23.17 17.52 25.68
CA GLU A 246 22.48 17.09 26.90
C GLU A 246 22.27 15.56 26.94
N ALA A 247 22.06 14.92 25.78
CA ALA A 247 22.07 13.47 25.65
C ALA A 247 23.47 12.85 25.91
N LEU A 248 24.54 13.54 25.49
CA LEU A 248 25.92 13.17 25.85
C LEU A 248 26.20 13.25 27.36
N LYS A 249 25.59 14.20 28.08
CA LYS A 249 25.72 14.30 29.54
C LYS A 249 24.98 13.20 30.31
N THR A 250 23.93 12.63 29.73
CA THR A 250 23.13 11.57 30.37
C THR A 250 23.63 10.16 30.06
N ALA A 251 24.29 9.95 28.91
CA ALA A 251 24.93 8.69 28.56
C ALA A 251 26.23 8.41 29.36
N VAL A 252 26.90 9.46 29.83
CA VAL A 252 28.07 9.34 30.73
C VAL A 252 27.60 9.28 32.19
N LYS A 253 26.84 8.25 32.55
CA LYS A 253 26.80 7.78 33.94
C LYS A 253 27.81 6.64 34.05
N PRO A 254 28.84 6.74 34.90
CA PRO A 254 29.77 5.65 35.10
C PRO A 254 29.00 4.46 35.66
N LEU A 255 29.09 3.33 34.97
CA LEU A 255 28.80 2.03 35.58
C LEU A 255 29.72 1.93 36.81
N LYS A 256 29.11 1.94 37.99
CA LYS A 256 29.78 1.61 39.25
C LYS A 256 30.11 0.13 39.29
#